data_AF-A0A392Q4A3-F1
#
_entry.id   AF-A0A392Q4A3-F1
#
_cell.length_a   1.000
_cell.length_b   1.000
_cell.length_c   1.000
_cell.angle_alpha   90.00
_cell.angle_beta   90.00
_cell.angle_gamma   90.00
#
_symmetry.space_group_name_H-M   'P 1'
#
loop_
_entity.id
_entity.type
_entity.pdbx_description
1 polymer ?
#
loop_
_entity_poly.entity_id
_entity_poly.type
_entity_poly.pdbx_seq_one_letter_code
_entity_poly.pdbx_strand_id
1 'polypeptide(L)'
;DPQRQYFGIWYKRISQRTIVWVANRNTPGQHSTAMLKLNDQGSLVILDGSKGIIWSSNSSRNVVKSVVVQLLDSGNLVVKDANSSGENQDFLWESFDYPSNTFLPGMKLKSNLVSGPYRYLTSWRNSRSC
;
A
#
# COMPACT_ATOMS: atom_id res chain seq x y z
N ASP A 1 1.73 21.44 10.04
CA ASP A 1 0.43 21.28 9.37
C ASP A 1 -0.42 20.39 10.26
N PRO A 2 -1.72 20.63 10.49
CA PRO A 2 -2.51 19.85 11.46
C PRO A 2 -2.25 18.37 11.20
N GLN A 3 -1.78 17.65 12.23
CA GLN A 3 -0.95 16.45 12.09
C GLN A 3 -1.50 15.47 11.05
N ARG A 4 -0.98 15.56 9.82
CA ARG A 4 -1.33 14.66 8.72
C ARG A 4 -0.60 13.35 8.96
N GLN A 5 -1.36 12.26 8.95
CA GLN A 5 -0.81 10.93 9.18
C GLN A 5 -0.86 10.12 7.89
N TYR A 6 0.29 9.53 7.57
CA TYR A 6 0.48 8.72 6.38
C TYR A 6 0.99 7.34 6.79
N PHE A 7 0.51 6.32 6.08
CA PHE A 7 1.10 4.99 6.14
C PHE A 7 2.02 4.80 4.94
N GLY A 8 3.30 4.54 5.20
CA GLY A 8 4.31 4.42 4.15
C GLY A 8 5.45 3.47 4.49
N ILE A 9 6.22 3.15 3.45
CA ILE A 9 7.39 2.28 3.51
C ILE A 9 8.62 3.14 3.23
N TRP A 10 9.70 2.91 3.98
CA TRP A 10 10.98 3.61 3.81
C TRP A 10 12.16 2.66 4.01
N TYR A 11 13.34 3.07 3.54
CA TYR A 11 14.57 2.31 3.74
C TYR A 11 14.99 2.29 5.21
N LYS A 12 15.11 1.10 5.81
CA LYS A 12 15.47 0.93 7.22
C LYS A 12 16.89 1.39 7.57
N ARG A 13 17.85 1.22 6.65
CA ARG A 13 19.30 1.43 6.91
C ARG A 13 19.86 2.76 6.38
N ILE A 14 19.03 3.64 5.82
CA ILE A 14 19.46 4.95 5.34
C ILE A 14 19.08 5.99 6.40
N SER A 15 20.07 6.77 6.87
CA SER A 15 19.89 7.75 7.95
C SER A 15 18.87 8.83 7.60
N GLN A 16 18.89 9.30 6.35
CA GLN A 16 17.85 10.18 5.84
C GLN A 16 16.62 9.34 5.45
N ARG A 17 15.48 9.59 6.12
CA ARG A 17 14.23 8.90 5.86
C ARG A 17 13.81 9.09 4.41
N THR A 18 13.97 8.04 3.61
CA THR A 18 13.65 8.02 2.19
C THR A 18 12.42 7.14 1.99
N ILE A 19 11.27 7.78 1.76
CA ILE A 19 9.97 7.14 1.61
C ILE A 19 9.83 6.65 0.17
N VAL A 20 9.51 5.37 0.01
CA VAL A 20 9.44 4.70 -1.30
C VAL A 20 8.01 4.36 -1.71
N TRP A 21 7.08 4.35 -0.76
CA TRP A 21 5.67 4.07 -1.01
C TRP A 21 4.78 4.66 0.08
N VAL A 22 3.60 5.16 -0.29
CA VAL A 22 2.58 5.69 0.65
C VAL A 22 1.19 5.28 0.18
N ALA A 23 0.42 4.67 1.10
CA ALA A 23 -0.94 4.23 0.86
C ALA A 23 -1.90 5.44 0.65
N ASN A 24 -2.11 6.22 1.71
CA ASN A 24 -3.11 7.27 1.80
C ASN A 24 -2.57 8.65 1.38
N ARG A 25 -1.79 8.70 0.28
CA ARG A 25 -1.12 9.93 -0.20
C ARG A 25 -2.10 11.09 -0.48
N ASN A 26 -3.31 10.77 -0.94
CA ASN A 26 -4.32 11.76 -1.34
C ASN A 26 -5.25 12.15 -0.17
N THR A 27 -5.42 11.25 0.79
CA THR A 27 -6.37 11.39 1.91
C THR A 27 -5.63 11.11 3.22
N PRO A 28 -4.80 12.04 3.71
CA PRO A 28 -4.10 11.88 4.99
C PRO A 28 -5.07 11.72 6.15
N GLY A 29 -4.71 10.93 7.16
CA GLY A 29 -5.41 10.95 8.43
C GLY A 29 -5.25 12.30 9.11
N GLN A 30 -6.30 12.80 9.76
CA GLN A 30 -6.33 14.12 10.40
C GLN A 30 -6.94 14.05 11.79
N HIS A 31 -6.58 15.02 12.63
CA HIS A 31 -7.16 15.33 13.95
C HIS A 31 -7.09 14.23 15.03
N SER A 32 -6.70 13.01 14.66
CA SER A 32 -6.74 11.82 15.51
C SER A 32 -5.82 10.73 14.94
N THR A 33 -5.48 9.73 15.75
CA THR A 33 -4.59 8.63 15.34
C THR A 33 -5.24 7.78 14.26
N ALA A 34 -4.58 7.71 13.09
CA ALA A 34 -4.97 6.82 12.01
C ALA A 34 -4.49 5.39 12.32
N MET A 35 -5.30 4.39 11.93
CA MET A 35 -5.01 2.98 12.20
C MET A 35 -5.06 2.17 10.92
N LEU A 36 -3.98 1.43 10.64
CA LEU A 36 -3.96 0.41 9.60
C LEU A 36 -4.49 -0.91 10.18
N LYS A 37 -5.43 -1.55 9.50
CA LYS A 37 -5.92 -2.88 9.87
C LYS A 37 -6.28 -3.72 8.65
N LEU A 38 -6.31 -5.02 8.83
CA LEU A 38 -7.00 -5.94 7.93
C LEU A 38 -8.48 -5.99 8.35
N ASN A 39 -9.40 -5.78 7.41
CA ASN A 39 -10.84 -5.91 7.69
C ASN A 39 -11.31 -7.36 7.51
N ASP A 40 -12.54 -7.64 7.91
CA ASP A 40 -13.14 -8.99 7.86
C ASP A 40 -13.36 -9.49 6.43
N GLN A 41 -13.24 -8.61 5.43
CA GLN A 41 -13.31 -8.93 4.00
C GLN A 41 -11.92 -9.20 3.41
N GLY A 42 -10.86 -9.21 4.23
CA GLY A 42 -9.48 -9.41 3.80
C GLY A 42 -8.88 -8.27 2.97
N SER A 43 -9.42 -7.06 3.12
CA SER A 43 -8.85 -5.84 2.56
C SER A 43 -8.06 -5.07 3.62
N LEU A 44 -6.91 -4.53 3.20
CA LEU A 44 -6.10 -3.65 4.02
C LEU A 44 -6.75 -2.26 4.00
N VAL A 45 -7.09 -1.72 5.16
CA VAL A 45 -7.78 -0.42 5.29
C VAL A 45 -7.08 0.49 6.28
N ILE A 46 -7.13 1.79 6.02
CA ILE A 46 -6.71 2.83 6.96
C ILE A 46 -7.97 3.53 7.47
N LEU A 47 -8.11 3.55 8.79
CA LEU A 47 -9.16 4.28 9.49
C LEU A 47 -8.62 5.60 10.03
N ASP A 48 -9.46 6.65 10.01
CA ASP A 48 -9.23 7.82 10.85
C ASP A 48 -9.74 7.57 12.29
N GLY A 49 -9.59 8.54 13.18
CA GLY A 49 -10.06 8.39 14.57
C GLY A 49 -11.57 8.48 14.75
N SER A 50 -12.34 8.84 13.71
CA SER A 50 -13.79 8.64 13.69
C SER A 50 -14.19 7.21 13.29
N LYS A 51 -13.18 6.36 13.01
CA LYS A 51 -13.31 5.00 12.45
C LYS A 51 -13.82 4.98 11.01
N GLY A 52 -13.79 6.12 10.32
CA GLY A 52 -14.08 6.22 8.89
C GLY A 52 -12.93 5.67 8.05
N ILE A 53 -13.23 4.95 6.97
CA ILE A 53 -12.22 4.42 6.04
C ILE A 53 -11.74 5.56 5.14
N ILE A 54 -10.46 5.92 5.26
CA ILE A 54 -9.81 6.95 4.43
C ILE A 54 -8.98 6.37 3.27
N TRP A 55 -8.69 5.07 3.32
CA TRP A 55 -7.99 4.33 2.27
C TRP A 55 -8.28 2.83 2.36
N SER A 56 -8.34 2.13 1.22
CA SER A 56 -8.57 0.69 1.11
C SER A 56 -7.78 0.10 -0.06
N SER A 57 -7.28 -1.13 0.10
CA SER A 57 -6.66 -1.90 -0.97
C SER A 57 -7.63 -2.37 -2.06
N ASN A 58 -8.94 -2.35 -1.78
CA ASN A 58 -10.01 -2.83 -2.66
C ASN A 58 -9.69 -4.21 -3.26
N SER A 59 -9.31 -5.15 -2.39
CA SER A 59 -8.96 -6.51 -2.79
C SER A 59 -10.14 -7.16 -3.51
N SER A 60 -9.91 -7.70 -4.71
CA SER A 60 -10.95 -8.05 -5.70
C SER A 60 -11.65 -9.40 -5.45
N ARG A 61 -11.34 -10.10 -4.36
CA ARG A 61 -11.91 -11.42 -4.06
C ARG A 61 -12.65 -11.37 -2.73
N ASN A 62 -13.90 -11.83 -2.70
CA ASN A 62 -14.64 -12.11 -1.46
C ASN A 62 -13.84 -13.13 -0.67
N VAL A 63 -13.13 -12.68 0.36
CA VAL A 63 -12.19 -13.52 1.10
C VAL A 63 -12.98 -14.42 2.06
N VAL A 64 -13.17 -15.68 1.68
CA VAL A 64 -13.64 -16.78 2.57
C VAL A 64 -12.43 -17.48 3.23
N LYS A 65 -11.21 -16.93 3.08
CA LYS A 65 -9.95 -17.59 3.46
C LYS A 65 -9.18 -16.79 4.51
N SER A 66 -8.40 -17.48 5.34
CA SER A 66 -7.45 -16.81 6.25
C SER A 66 -6.43 -16.01 5.43
N VAL A 67 -6.29 -14.72 5.69
CA VAL A 67 -5.41 -13.81 4.94
C VAL A 67 -4.40 -13.13 5.86
N VAL A 68 -3.23 -12.86 5.31
CA VAL A 68 -2.14 -12.20 6.00
C VAL A 68 -1.60 -11.03 5.19
N VAL A 69 -1.07 -10.04 5.91
CA VAL A 69 -0.31 -8.93 5.33
C VAL A 69 1.17 -9.22 5.53
N GLN A 70 1.96 -9.18 4.47
CA GLN A 70 3.40 -9.43 4.54
C GLN A 70 4.16 -8.33 3.79
N LEU A 71 5.21 -7.80 4.42
CA LEU A 71 6.22 -7.00 3.73
C LEU A 71 7.34 -7.94 3.25
N LEU A 72 7.48 -8.08 1.94
CA LEU A 72 8.53 -8.91 1.33
C LEU A 72 9.89 -8.19 1.37
N ASP A 73 10.98 -8.95 1.23
CA ASP A 73 12.35 -8.39 1.18
C ASP A 73 12.58 -7.46 -0.01
N SER A 74 11.78 -7.60 -1.08
CA SER A 74 11.77 -6.65 -2.20
C SER A 74 11.22 -5.27 -1.85
N GLY A 75 10.56 -5.13 -0.70
CA GLY A 75 9.81 -3.94 -0.30
C GLY A 75 8.35 -3.96 -0.77
N ASN A 76 7.89 -5.02 -1.43
CA ASN A 76 6.49 -5.18 -1.80
C ASN A 76 5.64 -5.59 -0.59
N LEU A 77 4.72 -4.72 -0.17
CA LEU A 77 3.68 -5.06 0.78
C LEU A 77 2.56 -5.81 0.04
N VAL A 78 2.25 -7.02 0.49
CA VAL A 78 1.28 -7.89 -0.15
C VAL A 78 0.19 -8.35 0.82
N VAL A 79 -1.00 -8.58 0.28
CA VAL A 79 -2.07 -9.33 0.96
C VAL A 79 -2.19 -10.68 0.27
N LYS A 80 -2.12 -11.77 1.03
CA LYS A 80 -2.18 -13.14 0.50
C LYS A 80 -2.90 -14.11 1.42
N ASP A 81 -3.25 -15.26 0.86
CA ASP A 81 -3.78 -16.40 1.62
C ASP A 81 -2.71 -16.91 2.61
N ALA A 82 -3.08 -17.04 3.89
CA ALA A 82 -2.21 -17.50 4.96
C ALA A 82 -1.65 -18.91 4.70
N ASN A 83 -2.40 -19.74 3.98
CA ASN A 83 -2.03 -21.12 3.66
C ASN A 83 -1.26 -21.25 2.34
N SER A 84 -1.13 -20.16 1.57
CA SER A 84 -0.32 -20.17 0.35
C SER A 84 1.17 -20.21 0.70
N SER A 85 1.80 -21.33 0.39
CA SER A 85 3.25 -21.54 0.48
C SER A 85 3.79 -21.99 -0.88
N GLY A 86 4.97 -21.53 -1.27
CA GLY A 86 5.60 -21.84 -2.56
C GLY A 86 5.71 -20.65 -3.53
N GLU A 87 6.13 -20.94 -4.77
CA GLU A 87 6.44 -19.94 -5.82
C GLU A 87 5.19 -19.38 -6.52
N ASN A 88 4.05 -20.09 -6.47
CA ASN A 88 2.76 -19.63 -7.00
C ASN A 88 1.94 -18.90 -5.93
N GLN A 89 2.50 -17.79 -5.41
CA GLN A 89 1.75 -16.92 -4.49
C GLN A 89 0.74 -16.09 -5.28
N ASP A 90 -0.51 -16.54 -5.26
CA ASP A 90 -1.65 -15.74 -5.71
C ASP A 90 -1.85 -14.56 -4.73
N PHE A 91 -1.18 -13.44 -5.01
CA PHE A 91 -1.39 -12.21 -4.27
C PHE A 91 -2.78 -11.66 -4.55
N LEU A 92 -3.51 -11.34 -3.49
CA LEU A 92 -4.83 -10.70 -3.57
C LEU A 92 -4.70 -9.20 -3.84
N TRP A 93 -3.60 -8.62 -3.36
CA TRP A 93 -3.24 -7.22 -3.57
C TRP A 93 -1.73 -7.05 -3.37
N GLU A 94 -1.12 -6.13 -4.14
CA GLU A 94 0.30 -5.81 -4.09
C GLU A 94 0.51 -4.29 -4.13
N SER A 95 1.36 -3.76 -3.25
CA SER A 95 1.76 -2.35 -3.29
C SER A 95 2.49 -1.97 -4.58
N PHE A 96 3.20 -2.91 -5.20
CA PHE A 96 3.93 -2.71 -6.46
C PHE A 96 3.01 -2.43 -7.65
N ASP A 97 1.73 -2.79 -7.55
CA ASP A 97 0.72 -2.47 -8.55
C ASP A 97 0.21 -1.02 -8.45
N TYR A 98 0.48 -0.35 -7.33
CA TYR A 98 0.10 1.02 -7.01
C TYR A 98 1.32 1.88 -6.66
N PRO A 99 2.21 2.16 -7.64
CA PRO A 99 3.42 2.94 -7.42
C PRO A 99 3.15 4.35 -6.88
N SER A 100 4.14 4.88 -6.15
CA SER A 100 4.17 6.26 -5.67
C SER A 100 5.01 7.15 -6.62
N ASN A 101 6.05 7.81 -6.13
CA ASN A 101 7.05 8.54 -6.90
C ASN A 101 8.33 7.72 -7.17
N THR A 102 8.45 6.52 -6.60
CA THR A 102 9.69 5.73 -6.60
C THR A 102 9.47 4.39 -7.31
N PHE A 103 10.46 3.98 -8.10
CA PHE A 103 10.53 2.65 -8.73
C PHE A 103 11.59 1.79 -8.03
N LEU A 104 11.16 0.67 -7.45
CA LEU A 104 12.00 -0.28 -6.72
C LEU A 104 12.35 -1.50 -7.59
N PRO A 105 13.48 -2.18 -7.32
CA PRO A 105 13.79 -3.46 -7.94
C PRO A 105 12.64 -4.46 -7.80
N GLY A 106 12.27 -5.12 -8.90
CA GLY A 106 11.16 -6.08 -8.96
C GLY A 106 9.79 -5.46 -9.27
N MET A 107 9.63 -4.12 -9.21
CA MET A 107 8.43 -3.46 -9.71
C MET A 107 8.28 -3.65 -11.22
N LYS A 108 7.03 -3.68 -11.68
CA LYS A 108 6.69 -3.75 -13.11
C LYS A 108 5.79 -2.58 -13.46
N LEU A 109 6.34 -1.59 -14.18
CA LEU A 109 5.52 -0.60 -14.87
C LEU A 109 4.87 -1.28 -16.06
N LYS A 110 3.61 -1.66 -15.91
CA LYS A 110 2.82 -2.28 -16.98
C LYS A 110 1.95 -1.19 -17.61
N SER A 111 2.16 -0.94 -18.90
CA SER A 111 1.15 -0.29 -19.75
C SER A 111 0.25 -1.40 -20.27
N ASN A 112 -0.95 -1.57 -19.71
CA ASN A 112 -1.93 -2.40 -20.39
C ASN A 112 -2.64 -1.52 -21.42
N LEU A 113 -2.32 -1.67 -22.69
CA LEU A 113 -2.93 -0.92 -23.79
C LEU A 113 -4.38 -1.36 -24.08
N VAL A 114 -4.87 -2.43 -23.45
CA VAL A 114 -6.16 -3.07 -23.80
C VAL A 114 -7.15 -3.15 -22.62
N SER A 115 -6.73 -3.41 -21.37
CA SER A 115 -7.70 -3.77 -20.31
C SER A 115 -7.32 -3.49 -18.86
N GLY A 116 -6.25 -2.73 -18.57
CA GLY A 116 -5.75 -2.57 -17.19
C GLY A 116 -5.35 -1.14 -16.85
N PRO A 117 -5.35 -0.77 -15.55
CA PRO A 117 -4.93 0.56 -15.13
C PRO A 117 -3.46 0.79 -15.48
N TYR A 118 -3.14 1.95 -16.05
CA TYR A 118 -1.77 2.38 -16.26
C TYR A 118 -1.04 2.43 -14.92
N ARG A 119 0.11 1.76 -14.82
CA ARG A 119 1.00 1.86 -13.66
C ARG A 119 2.08 2.88 -13.98
N TYR A 120 2.01 4.05 -13.35
CA TYR A 120 2.93 5.16 -13.58
C TYR A 120 3.39 5.77 -12.26
N LEU A 121 4.57 6.39 -12.27
CA LEU A 121 5.07 7.14 -11.13
C LEU A 121 4.41 8.52 -11.11
N THR A 122 4.01 8.97 -9.93
CA THR A 122 3.47 10.31 -9.71
C THR A 122 4.29 11.00 -8.64
N SER A 123 4.93 12.11 -9.00
CA SER A 123 5.80 12.89 -8.11
C SER A 123 5.10 13.35 -6.84
N TRP A 124 5.91 13.72 -5.84
CA TRP A 124 5.42 14.51 -4.71
C TRP A 124 4.95 15.88 -5.18
N ARG A 125 3.97 16.46 -4.46
CA ARG A 125 3.49 17.82 -4.75
C ARG A 125 4.56 18.89 -4.45
N ASN A 126 5.38 18.66 -3.43
CA ASN A 126 6.52 19.51 -3.06
C ASN A 126 7.50 18.70 -2.19
N SER A 127 8.68 19.27 -1.91
CA SER A 127 9.73 18.65 -1.09
C SER A 127 9.35 18.41 0.38
N ARG A 128 8.23 18.97 0.85
CA ARG A 128 7.69 18.81 2.21
C ARG A 128 6.52 17.82 2.28
N SER A 129 6.05 17.35 1.14
CA SER A 129 5.05 16.29 1.04
C SER A 129 5.84 14.99 1.03
N CYS A 130 6.09 14.48 2.23
CA CYS A 130 6.74 13.20 2.47
C CYS A 130 5.76 12.34 3.26
#